data_AF-A0A7J7VUH0-F1
#
_entry.id   AF-A0A7J7VUH0-F1
#
_cell.length_a   1.000
_cell.length_b   1.000
_cell.length_c   1.000
_cell.angle_alpha   90.00
_cell.angle_beta   90.00
_cell.angle_gamma   90.00
#
_symmetry.space_group_name_H-M   'P 1'
#
loop_
_entity.id
_entity.type
_entity.pdbx_description
1 polymer ?
#
loop_
_entity_poly.entity_id
_entity_poly.type
_entity_poly.pdbx_seq_one_letter_code
_entity_poly.pdbx_strand_id
1 'polypeptide(L)'
;MIEESGNKRKTMAEKRQLFIEMRAQNFDVIRLSTYRTACKLRFVQKRCNLHLVDIWNMIEAFRDNGLNTLDHSAEMSVSRLETVISSVYYQLNKRLPSTHQISVDQSISLLLNFMVAAYDSEGRGKMTVFSVKAMLATMCGGKMLDKLRYVFSQMSDSNGLMVFSKFDQFLKEVLKLPTAVFEGPSFGYTEHSVRTCFPQQKKIMLNTFLDTMMADPPPQCLVWLPLMHRLAHVENGKQNLSCSFLCYKEVCELSIYNVLSYCD
;
A
#
# COMPACT_ATOMS: atom_id res chain seq x y z
N MET A 1 20.35 8.97 -33.82
CA MET A 1 18.92 8.60 -33.68
C MET A 1 18.64 7.17 -33.21
N ILE A 2 19.59 6.22 -33.29
CA ILE A 2 19.36 4.82 -32.84
C ILE A 2 19.57 4.65 -31.32
N GLU A 3 20.49 5.40 -30.70
CA GLU A 3 20.76 5.32 -29.25
C GLU A 3 19.63 5.87 -28.37
N GLU A 4 18.95 6.96 -28.77
CA GLU A 4 17.79 7.49 -28.02
C GLU A 4 16.61 6.50 -28.00
N SER A 5 16.39 5.74 -29.07
CA SER A 5 15.33 4.73 -29.12
C SER A 5 15.67 3.51 -28.27
N GLY A 6 16.95 3.13 -28.17
CA GLY A 6 17.42 2.07 -27.29
C GLY A 6 17.27 2.45 -25.82
N ASN A 7 17.64 3.69 -25.48
CA ASN A 7 17.56 4.19 -24.11
C ASN A 7 16.09 4.35 -23.64
N LYS A 8 15.19 4.86 -24.51
CA LYS A 8 13.74 4.96 -24.23
C LYS A 8 13.07 3.59 -24.04
N ARG A 9 13.44 2.58 -24.83
CA ARG A 9 12.90 1.20 -24.67
C ARG A 9 13.39 0.55 -23.38
N LYS A 10 14.66 0.78 -23.01
CA LYS A 10 15.24 0.29 -21.75
C LYS A 10 14.59 0.94 -20.54
N THR A 11 14.40 2.26 -20.55
CA THR A 11 13.66 2.98 -19.49
C THR A 11 12.20 2.54 -19.38
N MET A 12 11.53 2.26 -20.50
CA MET A 12 10.14 1.78 -20.46
C MET A 12 10.02 0.34 -19.95
N ALA A 13 10.98 -0.52 -20.25
CA ALA A 13 11.05 -1.87 -19.69
C ALA A 13 11.32 -1.83 -18.18
N GLU A 14 12.27 -1.00 -17.74
CA GLU A 14 12.56 -0.78 -16.31
C GLU A 14 11.34 -0.22 -15.55
N LYS A 15 10.64 0.75 -16.13
CA LYS A 15 9.39 1.32 -15.56
C LYS A 15 8.26 0.30 -15.39
N ARG A 16 8.23 -0.74 -16.24
CA ARG A 16 7.18 -1.79 -16.22
C ARG A 16 7.64 -3.09 -15.59
N GLN A 17 8.90 -3.18 -15.15
CA GLN A 17 9.51 -4.39 -14.63
C GLN A 17 8.66 -5.01 -13.50
N LEU A 18 8.23 -4.18 -12.55
CA LEU A 18 7.39 -4.62 -11.43
C LEU A 18 6.09 -5.30 -11.88
N PHE A 19 5.40 -4.73 -12.87
CA PHE A 19 4.14 -5.28 -13.37
C PHE A 19 4.35 -6.53 -14.22
N ILE A 20 5.45 -6.62 -14.97
CA ILE A 20 5.82 -7.82 -15.74
C ILE A 20 6.08 -8.98 -14.77
N GLU A 21 6.90 -8.75 -13.74
CA GLU A 21 7.19 -9.76 -12.72
C GLU A 21 5.94 -10.18 -11.94
N MET A 22 5.07 -9.22 -11.59
CA MET A 22 3.80 -9.50 -10.93
C MET A 22 2.89 -10.37 -11.80
N ARG A 23 2.80 -10.08 -13.10
CA ARG A 23 2.01 -10.88 -14.05
C ARG A 23 2.56 -12.29 -14.17
N ALA A 24 3.89 -12.47 -14.12
CA ALA A 24 4.52 -13.78 -14.13
C ALA A 24 4.18 -14.63 -12.88
N GLN A 25 3.76 -14.01 -11.77
CA GLN A 25 3.24 -14.74 -10.60
C GLN A 25 1.82 -15.29 -10.81
N ASN A 26 1.16 -14.99 -11.94
CA ASN A 26 -0.14 -15.54 -12.32
C ASN A 26 -1.22 -15.46 -11.22
N PHE A 27 -1.21 -14.38 -10.42
CA PHE A 27 -2.22 -14.17 -9.36
C PHE A 27 -3.65 -14.10 -9.91
N ASP A 28 -3.81 -13.86 -11.22
CA ASP A 28 -5.11 -13.80 -11.91
C ASP A 28 -5.91 -15.11 -11.86
N VAL A 29 -5.27 -16.25 -11.54
CA VAL A 29 -5.97 -17.52 -11.30
C VAL A 29 -6.77 -17.55 -10.00
N ILE A 30 -6.49 -16.64 -9.06
CA ILE A 30 -7.19 -16.56 -7.78
C ILE A 30 -8.60 -16.05 -8.03
N ARG A 31 -9.62 -16.89 -7.74
CA ARG A 31 -11.04 -16.58 -7.98
C ARG A 31 -11.55 -15.38 -7.17
N LEU A 32 -11.22 -15.32 -5.89
CA LEU A 32 -11.68 -14.25 -4.99
C LEU A 32 -10.86 -12.98 -5.22
N SER A 33 -11.52 -11.90 -5.66
CA SER A 33 -10.88 -10.60 -5.94
C SER A 33 -10.15 -10.03 -4.73
N THR A 34 -10.68 -10.20 -3.52
CA THR A 34 -10.04 -9.79 -2.28
C THR A 34 -8.66 -10.42 -2.09
N TYR A 35 -8.57 -11.75 -2.26
CA TYR A 35 -7.30 -12.48 -2.14
C TYR A 35 -6.34 -12.11 -3.25
N ARG A 36 -6.84 -12.02 -4.50
CA ARG A 36 -6.04 -11.63 -5.66
C ARG A 36 -5.41 -10.24 -5.47
N THR A 37 -6.21 -9.27 -5.02
CA THR A 37 -5.77 -7.90 -4.71
C THR A 37 -4.73 -7.89 -3.60
N ALA A 38 -5.01 -8.57 -2.48
CA ALA A 38 -4.09 -8.65 -1.36
C ALA A 38 -2.75 -9.32 -1.74
N CYS A 39 -2.76 -10.39 -2.54
CA CYS A 39 -1.56 -11.06 -3.02
C CYS A 39 -0.73 -10.17 -3.96
N LYS A 40 -1.39 -9.50 -4.92
CA LYS A 40 -0.72 -8.55 -5.84
C LYS A 40 -0.08 -7.39 -5.07
N LEU A 41 -0.79 -6.77 -4.13
CA LEU A 41 -0.23 -5.69 -3.31
C LEU A 41 0.86 -6.18 -2.35
N ARG A 42 0.73 -7.39 -1.80
CA ARG A 42 1.79 -8.02 -1.00
C ARG A 42 3.05 -8.27 -1.83
N PHE A 43 2.90 -8.74 -3.07
CA PHE A 43 4.01 -8.88 -4.00
C PHE A 43 4.72 -7.55 -4.24
N VAL A 44 3.97 -6.48 -4.55
CA VAL A 44 4.52 -5.13 -4.74
C VAL A 44 5.27 -4.66 -3.49
N GLN A 45 4.65 -4.82 -2.30
CA GLN A 45 5.26 -4.44 -1.02
C GLN A 45 6.59 -5.17 -0.77
N LYS A 46 6.66 -6.47 -1.08
CA LYS A 46 7.88 -7.27 -0.91
C LYS A 46 8.94 -6.87 -1.92
N ARG A 47 8.55 -6.76 -3.18
CA ARG A 47 9.47 -6.44 -4.28
C ARG A 47 10.08 -5.05 -4.16
N CYS A 48 9.33 -4.11 -3.56
CA CYS A 48 9.83 -2.79 -3.21
C CYS A 48 10.50 -2.74 -1.83
N ASN A 49 10.62 -3.82 -1.05
CA ASN A 49 11.16 -3.78 0.31
C ASN A 49 10.41 -2.89 1.33
N LEU A 50 9.21 -2.39 1.01
CA LEU A 50 8.40 -1.59 1.94
C LEU A 50 7.94 -2.36 3.18
N HIS A 51 7.86 -3.69 3.09
CA HIS A 51 7.56 -4.56 4.22
C HIS A 51 8.59 -4.50 5.35
N LEU A 52 9.81 -3.99 5.08
CA LEU A 52 10.87 -3.80 6.08
C LEU A 52 10.82 -2.42 6.75
N VAL A 53 10.03 -1.48 6.22
CA VAL A 53 9.89 -0.13 6.75
C VAL A 53 8.64 -0.08 7.62
N ASP A 54 8.79 0.22 8.91
CA ASP A 54 7.62 0.42 9.78
C ASP A 54 7.03 1.84 9.66
N ILE A 55 5.88 2.05 10.29
CA ILE A 55 5.20 3.34 10.24
C ILE A 55 5.99 4.47 10.93
N TRP A 56 6.78 4.16 11.95
CA TRP A 56 7.58 5.16 12.66
C TRP A 56 8.69 5.71 11.78
N ASN A 57 9.37 4.83 11.07
CA ASN A 57 10.42 5.17 10.12
C ASN A 57 9.85 6.00 8.96
N MET A 58 8.63 5.67 8.53
CA MET A 58 7.94 6.44 7.51
C MET A 58 7.59 7.86 8.01
N ILE A 59 7.10 7.99 9.25
CA ILE A 59 6.81 9.28 9.88
C ILE A 59 8.08 10.14 10.04
N GLU A 60 9.20 9.53 10.45
CA GLU A 60 10.50 10.21 10.53
C GLU A 60 10.92 10.74 9.17
N ALA A 61 10.87 9.90 8.12
CA ALA A 61 11.20 10.33 6.77
C ALA A 61 10.31 11.49 6.28
N PHE A 62 9.01 11.47 6.59
CA PHE A 62 8.13 12.60 6.26
C PHE A 62 8.52 13.88 6.99
N ARG A 63 8.93 13.77 8.25
CA ARG A 63 9.38 14.92 9.05
C ARG A 63 10.68 15.50 8.50
N ASP A 64 11.66 14.66 8.22
CA ASP A 64 12.97 15.07 7.72
C ASP A 64 12.88 15.75 6.35
N ASN A 65 11.90 15.37 5.53
CA ASN A 65 11.64 15.99 4.23
C ASN A 65 10.62 17.15 4.28
N GLY A 66 10.16 17.53 5.48
CA GLY A 66 9.23 18.64 5.70
C GLY A 66 7.80 18.39 5.21
N LEU A 67 7.38 17.14 4.98
CA LEU A 67 6.03 16.82 4.51
C LEU A 67 4.98 17.05 5.60
N ASN A 68 5.36 17.14 6.87
CA ASN A 68 4.47 17.43 8.00
C ASN A 68 4.08 18.91 8.09
N THR A 69 4.85 19.83 7.49
CA THR A 69 4.57 21.28 7.50
C THR A 69 3.79 21.73 6.27
N LEU A 70 3.77 20.90 5.22
CA LEU A 70 3.03 21.19 4.00
C LEU A 70 1.54 20.88 4.15
N ASP A 71 0.73 21.68 3.46
CA ASP A 71 -0.69 21.40 3.29
C ASP A 71 -0.90 20.05 2.56
N HIS A 72 -1.98 19.36 2.90
CA HIS A 72 -2.31 18.06 2.32
C HIS A 72 -2.57 18.12 0.81
N SER A 73 -3.10 19.24 0.32
CA SER A 73 -3.36 19.48 -1.10
C SER A 73 -2.12 19.94 -1.88
N ALA A 74 -1.02 20.28 -1.21
CA ALA A 74 0.19 20.72 -1.87
C ALA A 74 0.73 19.61 -2.80
N GLU A 75 1.10 20.00 -4.01
CA GLU A 75 1.68 19.09 -5.00
C GLU A 75 3.20 19.00 -4.84
N MET A 76 3.76 17.83 -5.10
CA MET A 76 5.20 17.60 -5.21
C MET A 76 5.54 16.93 -6.54
N SER A 77 6.72 17.26 -7.07
CA SER A 77 7.26 16.64 -8.29
C SER A 77 7.74 15.21 -8.04
N VAL A 78 7.85 14.44 -9.12
CA VAL A 78 8.48 13.10 -9.09
C VAL A 78 9.90 13.13 -8.53
N SER A 79 10.70 14.17 -8.83
CA SER A 79 12.05 14.31 -8.28
C SER A 79 12.08 14.51 -6.77
N ARG A 80 11.12 15.29 -6.23
CA ARG A 80 10.99 15.45 -4.77
C ARG A 80 10.50 14.15 -4.13
N LEU A 81 9.58 13.44 -4.77
CA LEU A 81 9.13 12.12 -4.31
C LEU A 81 10.30 11.13 -4.26
N GLU A 82 11.15 11.10 -5.28
CA GLU A 82 12.37 10.28 -5.30
C GLU A 82 13.31 10.60 -4.13
N THR A 83 13.45 11.88 -3.78
CA THR A 83 14.24 12.30 -2.61
C THR A 83 13.66 11.75 -1.30
N VAL A 84 12.33 11.82 -1.13
CA VAL A 84 11.64 11.27 0.04
C VAL A 84 11.85 9.75 0.11
N ILE A 85 11.63 9.03 -0.99
CA ILE A 85 11.81 7.58 -1.06
C ILE A 85 13.27 7.18 -0.80
N SER A 86 14.22 7.94 -1.34
CA SER A 86 15.65 7.73 -1.10
C SER A 86 15.98 7.83 0.38
N SER A 87 15.47 8.86 1.06
CA SER A 87 15.69 9.03 2.50
C SER A 87 15.19 7.82 3.31
N VAL A 88 14.03 7.26 2.96
CA VAL A 88 13.47 6.05 3.59
C VAL A 88 14.44 4.87 3.44
N TYR A 89 14.88 4.55 2.22
CA TYR A 89 15.71 3.36 2.01
C TYR A 89 17.15 3.51 2.49
N TYR A 90 17.75 4.70 2.38
CA TYR A 90 19.08 4.92 2.95
C TYR A 90 19.06 4.80 4.48
N GLN A 91 18.03 5.31 5.15
CA GLN A 91 17.90 5.15 6.60
C GLN A 91 17.60 3.70 6.99
N LEU A 92 16.77 2.99 6.23
CA LEU A 92 16.54 1.56 6.41
C LEU A 92 17.86 0.77 6.31
N ASN A 93 18.63 0.98 5.24
CA ASN A 93 19.84 0.20 4.99
C ASN A 93 20.95 0.45 6.02
N LYS A 94 20.97 1.62 6.66
CA LYS A 94 21.84 1.91 7.82
C LYS A 94 21.49 1.11 9.08
N ARG A 95 20.21 0.75 9.23
CA ARG A 95 19.69 0.02 10.41
C ARG A 95 19.72 -1.49 10.22
N LEU A 96 19.71 -1.96 8.97
CA LEU A 96 19.79 -3.39 8.66
C LEU A 96 21.20 -3.95 8.94
N PRO A 97 21.31 -5.20 9.41
CA PRO A 97 22.59 -5.90 9.49
C PRO A 97 23.28 -5.97 8.13
N SER A 98 24.61 -6.00 8.11
CA SER A 98 25.41 -6.09 6.88
C SER A 98 25.06 -7.31 6.02
N THR A 99 24.57 -8.39 6.63
CA THR A 99 24.12 -9.62 5.97
C THR A 99 22.75 -9.52 5.30
N HIS A 100 21.98 -8.48 5.58
CA HIS A 100 20.60 -8.28 5.11
C HIS A 100 20.43 -6.97 4.32
N GLN A 101 21.52 -6.41 3.78
CA GLN A 101 21.43 -5.18 3.01
C GLN A 101 20.60 -5.38 1.75
N ILE A 102 19.85 -4.34 1.41
CA ILE A 102 19.01 -4.31 0.21
C ILE A 102 19.69 -3.49 -0.89
N SER A 103 19.34 -3.76 -2.14
CA SER A 103 19.65 -2.85 -3.24
C SER A 103 18.78 -1.60 -3.14
N VAL A 104 19.36 -0.52 -2.59
CA VAL A 104 18.65 0.74 -2.33
C VAL A 104 18.15 1.36 -3.63
N ASP A 105 19.03 1.52 -4.63
CA ASP A 105 18.67 2.16 -5.92
C ASP A 105 17.57 1.40 -6.66
N GLN A 106 17.61 0.06 -6.63
CA GLN A 106 16.55 -0.75 -7.23
C GLN A 106 15.22 -0.58 -6.48
N SER A 107 15.26 -0.53 -5.14
CA SER A 107 14.06 -0.35 -4.31
C SER A 107 13.42 1.02 -4.53
N ILE A 108 14.24 2.08 -4.63
CA ILE A 108 13.80 3.44 -4.96
C ILE A 108 13.11 3.44 -6.33
N SER A 109 13.77 2.91 -7.36
CA SER A 109 13.24 2.89 -8.73
C SER A 109 11.91 2.13 -8.82
N LEU A 110 11.82 0.94 -8.22
CA LEU A 110 10.59 0.14 -8.25
C LEU A 110 9.42 0.84 -7.55
N LEU A 111 9.66 1.40 -6.37
CA LEU A 111 8.62 2.11 -5.61
C LEU A 111 8.18 3.38 -6.32
N LEU A 112 9.12 4.18 -6.82
CA LEU A 112 8.83 5.40 -7.57
C LEU A 112 7.97 5.11 -8.80
N ASN A 113 8.35 4.10 -9.58
CA ASN A 113 7.60 3.70 -10.78
C ASN A 113 6.19 3.21 -10.44
N PHE A 114 6.03 2.47 -9.34
CA PHE A 114 4.72 2.04 -8.87
C PHE A 114 3.84 3.22 -8.44
N MET A 115 4.40 4.17 -7.68
CA MET A 115 3.67 5.36 -7.22
C MET A 115 3.26 6.26 -8.40
N VAL A 116 4.15 6.48 -9.36
CA VAL A 116 3.82 7.23 -10.59
C VAL A 116 2.71 6.52 -11.37
N ALA A 117 2.79 5.20 -11.54
CA ALA A 117 1.76 4.43 -12.23
C ALA A 117 0.39 4.47 -11.52
N ALA A 118 0.39 4.54 -10.19
CA ALA A 118 -0.84 4.55 -9.39
C ALA A 118 -1.49 5.94 -9.27
N TYR A 119 -0.70 7.02 -9.24
CA TYR A 119 -1.19 8.35 -8.87
C TYR A 119 -0.96 9.45 -9.92
N ASP A 120 -0.13 9.21 -10.94
CA ASP A 120 0.12 10.13 -12.05
C ASP A 120 -0.44 9.58 -13.37
N SER A 121 -1.71 9.17 -13.35
CA SER A 121 -2.39 8.63 -14.54
C SER A 121 -2.51 9.63 -15.68
N GLU A 122 -2.51 10.92 -15.37
CA GLU A 122 -2.56 12.02 -16.34
C GLU A 122 -1.16 12.44 -16.85
N GLY A 123 -0.08 11.85 -16.32
CA GLY A 123 1.30 12.16 -16.74
C GLY A 123 1.73 13.59 -16.46
N ARG A 124 1.17 14.22 -15.42
CA ARG A 124 1.49 15.60 -15.01
C ARG A 124 2.81 15.67 -14.23
N GLY A 125 3.35 14.53 -13.79
CA GLY A 125 4.59 14.46 -13.03
C GLY A 125 4.46 15.02 -11.61
N LYS A 126 3.23 15.03 -11.06
CA LYS A 126 2.93 15.61 -9.76
C LYS A 126 1.98 14.76 -8.93
N MET A 127 2.20 14.74 -7.63
CA MET A 127 1.38 14.01 -6.66
C MET A 127 1.13 14.89 -5.44
N THR A 128 -0.04 14.78 -4.81
CA THR A 128 -0.30 15.52 -3.57
C THR A 128 0.50 14.93 -2.41
N VAL A 129 0.87 15.77 -1.44
CA VAL A 129 1.49 15.32 -0.17
C VAL A 129 0.63 14.26 0.51
N PHE A 130 -0.69 14.44 0.47
CA PHE A 130 -1.62 13.48 1.05
C PHE A 130 -1.60 12.13 0.35
N SER A 131 -1.60 12.07 -0.99
CA SER A 131 -1.46 10.83 -1.76
C SER A 131 -0.20 10.06 -1.38
N VAL A 132 0.93 10.77 -1.28
CA VAL A 132 2.23 10.19 -0.92
C VAL A 132 2.19 9.59 0.48
N LYS A 133 1.72 10.36 1.47
CA LYS A 133 1.58 9.89 2.85
C LYS A 133 0.62 8.70 2.96
N ALA A 134 -0.55 8.78 2.34
CA ALA A 134 -1.58 7.75 2.40
C ALA A 134 -1.08 6.42 1.81
N MET A 135 -0.45 6.47 0.64
CA MET A 135 0.10 5.28 0.00
C MET A 135 1.20 4.63 0.83
N LEU A 136 2.21 5.42 1.21
CA LEU A 136 3.38 4.90 1.91
C LEU A 136 3.02 4.39 3.31
N ALA A 137 2.14 5.09 4.03
CA ALA A 137 1.63 4.61 5.32
C ALA A 137 0.73 3.37 5.18
N THR A 138 0.03 3.19 4.05
CA THR A 138 -0.77 1.98 3.80
C THR A 138 0.09 0.80 3.38
N MET A 139 1.17 1.03 2.64
CA MET A 139 2.01 -0.03 2.08
C MET A 139 3.25 -0.36 2.93
N CYS A 140 3.60 0.45 3.95
CA CYS A 140 4.69 0.11 4.86
C CYS A 140 4.41 -1.18 5.64
N GLY A 141 5.47 -1.81 6.15
CA GLY A 141 5.40 -2.93 7.08
C GLY A 141 4.92 -2.54 8.47
N GLY A 142 5.03 -3.48 9.41
CA GLY A 142 4.66 -3.29 10.80
C GLY A 142 3.19 -3.62 11.14
N LYS A 143 2.79 -3.26 12.35
CA LYS A 143 1.47 -3.59 12.91
C LYS A 143 0.38 -2.76 12.24
N MET A 144 -0.72 -3.42 11.85
CA MET A 144 -1.87 -2.78 11.21
C MET A 144 -2.46 -1.66 12.08
N LEU A 145 -2.61 -1.89 13.39
CA LEU A 145 -3.17 -0.91 14.31
C LEU A 145 -2.37 0.40 14.36
N ASP A 146 -1.03 0.33 14.31
CA ASP A 146 -0.19 1.54 14.37
C ASP A 146 -0.32 2.36 13.09
N LYS A 147 -0.43 1.68 11.94
CA LYS A 147 -0.71 2.31 10.65
C LYS A 147 -2.08 2.98 10.63
N LEU A 148 -3.12 2.30 11.12
CA LEU A 148 -4.47 2.85 11.22
C LEU A 148 -4.53 4.06 12.16
N ARG A 149 -3.82 4.02 13.30
CA ARG A 149 -3.71 5.18 14.21
C ARG A 149 -3.05 6.38 13.52
N TYR A 150 -1.97 6.14 12.78
CA TYR A 150 -1.33 7.19 12.00
C TYR A 150 -2.28 7.77 10.94
N VAL A 151 -2.94 6.91 10.15
CA VAL A 151 -3.91 7.34 9.14
C VAL A 151 -5.02 8.17 9.77
N PHE A 152 -5.58 7.73 10.91
CA PHE A 152 -6.58 8.50 11.65
C PHE A 152 -6.07 9.88 12.07
N SER A 153 -4.83 9.98 12.55
CA SER A 153 -4.22 11.27 12.92
C SER A 153 -4.13 12.27 11.77
N GLN A 154 -4.01 11.80 10.52
CA GLN A 154 -4.01 12.67 9.34
C GLN A 154 -5.41 13.14 8.95
N MET A 155 -6.45 12.46 9.44
CA MET A 155 -7.85 12.70 9.07
C MET A 155 -8.69 13.29 10.20
N SER A 156 -8.17 13.38 11.43
CA SER A 156 -8.88 13.96 12.57
C SER A 156 -8.71 15.48 12.66
N ASP A 157 -9.63 16.11 13.38
CA ASP A 157 -9.54 17.51 13.82
C ASP A 157 -8.81 17.62 15.18
N SER A 158 -8.70 18.84 15.70
CA SER A 158 -8.10 19.11 17.02
C SER A 158 -8.89 18.54 18.19
N ASN A 159 -10.16 18.15 17.99
CA ASN A 159 -11.02 17.54 19.00
C ASN A 159 -10.92 16.00 18.99
N GLY A 160 -10.08 15.42 18.11
CA GLY A 160 -9.96 13.97 17.96
C GLY A 160 -11.11 13.33 17.20
N LEU A 161 -11.93 14.11 16.49
CA LEU A 161 -13.01 13.62 15.64
C LEU A 161 -12.53 13.49 14.20
N MET A 162 -12.92 12.40 13.53
CA MET A 162 -12.63 12.21 12.12
C MET A 162 -13.35 13.25 11.27
N VAL A 163 -12.61 13.89 10.37
CA VAL A 163 -13.15 14.78 9.36
C VAL A 163 -13.52 13.95 8.13
N PHE A 164 -14.82 13.80 7.87
CA PHE A 164 -15.32 12.95 6.78
C PHE A 164 -14.78 13.31 5.39
N SER A 165 -14.54 14.60 5.09
CA SER A 165 -13.94 15.00 3.81
C SER A 165 -12.50 14.52 3.66
N LYS A 166 -11.71 14.49 4.75
CA LYS A 166 -10.35 13.93 4.74
C LYS A 166 -10.37 12.40 4.62
N PHE A 167 -11.35 11.74 5.24
CA PHE A 167 -11.54 10.30 5.09
C PHE A 167 -12.00 9.92 3.66
N ASP A 168 -12.88 10.71 3.06
CA ASP A 168 -13.25 10.55 1.65
C ASP A 168 -12.04 10.67 0.72
N GLN A 169 -11.20 11.70 0.95
CA GLN A 169 -9.95 11.87 0.23
C GLN A 169 -9.02 10.67 0.47
N PHE A 170 -8.91 10.15 1.69
CA PHE A 170 -8.12 8.96 1.98
C PHE A 170 -8.61 7.75 1.18
N LEU A 171 -9.91 7.51 1.12
CA LEU A 171 -10.48 6.42 0.32
C LEU A 171 -10.15 6.59 -1.17
N LYS A 172 -10.25 7.81 -1.72
CA LYS A 172 -9.85 8.09 -3.11
C LYS A 172 -8.38 7.76 -3.37
N GLU A 173 -7.50 8.06 -2.42
CA GLU A 173 -6.07 7.79 -2.58
C GLU A 173 -5.71 6.33 -2.35
N VAL A 174 -6.29 5.66 -1.35
CA VAL A 174 -5.94 4.27 -1.01
C VAL A 174 -6.50 3.28 -2.03
N LEU A 175 -7.68 3.55 -2.61
CA LEU A 175 -8.31 2.68 -3.61
C LEU A 175 -7.67 2.78 -5.00
N LYS A 176 -6.75 3.75 -5.21
CA LYS A 176 -5.84 3.74 -6.37
C LYS A 176 -4.86 2.56 -6.31
N LEU A 177 -4.56 2.00 -5.13
CA LEU A 177 -3.64 0.86 -5.01
C LEU A 177 -4.20 -0.42 -5.65
N PRO A 178 -5.41 -0.90 -5.30
CA PRO A 178 -6.07 -1.98 -6.04
C PRO A 178 -6.19 -1.68 -7.54
N THR A 179 -6.53 -0.44 -7.88
CA THR A 179 -6.68 -0.02 -9.28
C THR A 179 -5.36 -0.16 -10.06
N ALA A 180 -4.24 0.24 -9.46
CA ALA A 180 -2.91 0.13 -10.05
C ALA A 180 -2.47 -1.32 -10.30
N VAL A 181 -2.98 -2.28 -9.53
CA VAL A 181 -2.73 -3.72 -9.74
C VAL A 181 -3.84 -4.42 -10.54
N PHE A 182 -4.63 -3.65 -11.29
CA PHE A 182 -5.69 -4.10 -12.19
C PHE A 182 -6.91 -4.73 -11.49
N GLU A 183 -7.20 -4.31 -10.26
CA GLU A 183 -8.36 -4.77 -9.46
C GLU A 183 -9.40 -3.65 -9.25
N GLY A 184 -9.31 -2.58 -10.06
CA GLY A 184 -10.24 -1.45 -10.04
C GLY A 184 -11.73 -1.83 -10.17
N PRO A 185 -12.13 -2.81 -11.01
CA PRO A 185 -13.53 -3.24 -11.07
C PRO A 185 -14.09 -3.82 -9.76
N SER A 186 -13.22 -4.33 -8.88
CA SER A 186 -13.64 -4.90 -7.58
C SER A 186 -13.53 -3.91 -6.42
N PHE A 187 -12.50 -3.05 -6.42
CA PHE A 187 -12.16 -2.17 -5.30
C PHE A 187 -11.96 -0.71 -5.71
N GLY A 188 -12.61 -0.28 -6.78
CA GLY A 188 -12.62 1.11 -7.22
C GLY A 188 -13.36 2.01 -6.23
N TYR A 189 -12.96 3.28 -6.18
CA TYR A 189 -13.67 4.27 -5.37
C TYR A 189 -15.09 4.50 -5.92
N THR A 190 -16.05 4.60 -5.00
CA THR A 190 -17.42 5.00 -5.29
C THR A 190 -17.86 6.08 -4.30
N GLU A 191 -18.74 7.01 -4.70
CA GLU A 191 -19.23 8.09 -3.84
C GLU A 191 -19.94 7.58 -2.56
N HIS A 192 -20.42 6.33 -2.59
CA HIS A 192 -21.06 5.68 -1.47
C HIS A 192 -20.08 5.04 -0.48
N SER A 193 -18.79 4.91 -0.83
CA SER A 193 -17.79 4.18 -0.05
C SER A 193 -17.67 4.69 1.38
N VAL A 194 -17.70 6.01 1.58
CA VAL A 194 -17.66 6.63 2.91
C VAL A 194 -18.89 6.26 3.73
N ARG A 195 -20.09 6.31 3.13
CA ARG A 195 -21.36 6.00 3.80
C ARG A 195 -21.48 4.52 4.15
N THR A 196 -20.91 3.64 3.34
CA THR A 196 -20.86 2.20 3.61
C THR A 196 -19.94 1.86 4.78
N CYS A 197 -18.82 2.59 4.95
CA CYS A 197 -17.93 2.37 6.09
C CYS A 197 -18.58 2.77 7.43
N PHE A 198 -19.33 3.88 7.44
CA PHE A 198 -19.93 4.42 8.67
C PHE A 198 -21.42 4.73 8.47
N PRO A 199 -22.27 3.69 8.39
CA PRO A 199 -23.71 3.90 8.26
C PRO A 199 -24.23 4.59 9.53
N GLN A 200 -24.83 5.77 9.36
CA GLN A 200 -25.53 6.54 10.40
C GLN A 200 -24.67 7.19 11.50
N GLN A 201 -23.36 6.96 11.54
CA GLN A 201 -22.50 7.61 12.53
C GLN A 201 -22.04 9.01 12.10
N LYS A 202 -22.34 10.01 12.94
CA LYS A 202 -21.99 11.42 12.68
C LYS A 202 -20.68 11.88 13.31
N LYS A 203 -20.19 11.15 14.32
CA LYS A 203 -18.97 11.47 15.06
C LYS A 203 -18.16 10.20 15.25
N ILE A 204 -16.98 10.14 14.65
CA ILE A 204 -16.07 8.99 14.74
C ILE A 204 -14.83 9.40 15.52
N MET A 205 -14.60 8.75 16.66
CA MET A 205 -13.34 8.83 17.40
C MET A 205 -12.40 7.69 16.98
N LEU A 206 -11.14 7.77 17.41
CA LEU A 206 -10.11 6.78 17.06
C LEU A 206 -10.55 5.33 17.30
N ASN A 207 -11.08 5.03 18.49
CA ASN A 207 -11.46 3.65 18.83
C ASN A 207 -12.57 3.13 17.90
N THR A 208 -13.61 3.93 17.66
CA THR A 208 -14.69 3.58 16.73
C THR A 208 -14.18 3.35 15.31
N PHE A 209 -13.23 4.17 14.86
CA PHE A 209 -12.56 3.96 13.57
C PHE A 209 -11.79 2.64 13.53
N LEU A 210 -10.99 2.35 14.56
CA LEU A 210 -10.22 1.10 14.65
C LEU A 210 -11.15 -0.12 14.70
N ASP A 211 -12.20 -0.07 15.51
CA ASP A 211 -13.19 -1.15 15.64
C ASP A 211 -13.88 -1.43 14.30
N THR A 212 -14.22 -0.37 13.55
CA THR A 212 -14.84 -0.52 12.22
C THR A 212 -13.86 -1.11 11.20
N MET A 213 -12.62 -0.61 11.16
CA MET A 213 -11.60 -1.09 10.19
C MET A 213 -11.13 -2.52 10.48
N MET A 214 -11.21 -2.96 11.74
CA MET A 214 -10.82 -4.29 12.20
C MET A 214 -12.00 -5.23 12.41
N ALA A 215 -13.23 -4.79 12.12
CA ALA A 215 -14.44 -5.61 12.20
C ALA A 215 -14.33 -6.84 11.29
N ASP A 216 -15.14 -7.86 11.60
CA ASP A 216 -15.31 -9.03 10.75
C ASP A 216 -16.78 -9.15 10.30
N PRO A 217 -17.12 -8.85 9.03
CA PRO A 217 -16.23 -8.39 7.97
C PRO A 217 -15.90 -6.89 8.05
N PRO A 218 -14.71 -6.46 7.59
CA PRO A 218 -14.35 -5.03 7.51
C PRO A 218 -15.09 -4.36 6.33
N PRO A 219 -15.01 -3.02 6.19
CA PRO A 219 -15.63 -2.32 5.06
C PRO A 219 -15.19 -2.91 3.73
N GLN A 220 -16.16 -3.19 2.84
CA GLN A 220 -15.94 -3.94 1.60
C GLN A 220 -14.90 -3.29 0.67
N CYS A 221 -14.80 -1.96 0.65
CA CYS A 221 -13.79 -1.27 -0.15
C CYS A 221 -12.35 -1.47 0.38
N LEU A 222 -12.18 -1.83 1.65
CA LEU A 222 -10.88 -1.96 2.34
C LEU A 222 -10.56 -3.39 2.79
N VAL A 223 -11.42 -4.38 2.50
CA VAL A 223 -11.25 -5.78 2.95
C VAL A 223 -9.93 -6.42 2.51
N TRP A 224 -9.34 -5.96 1.40
CA TRP A 224 -8.02 -6.39 0.93
C TRP A 224 -6.88 -5.99 1.88
N LEU A 225 -7.03 -4.89 2.63
CA LEU A 225 -5.96 -4.33 3.47
C LEU A 225 -5.71 -5.19 4.72
N PRO A 226 -6.71 -5.54 5.55
CA PRO A 226 -6.52 -6.50 6.63
C PRO A 226 -6.04 -7.86 6.12
N LEU A 227 -6.52 -8.32 4.95
CA LEU A 227 -6.07 -9.58 4.37
C LEU A 227 -4.59 -9.56 3.97
N MET A 228 -4.12 -8.48 3.36
CA MET A 228 -2.70 -8.31 3.02
C MET A 228 -1.82 -8.40 4.28
N HIS A 229 -2.27 -7.82 5.40
CA HIS A 229 -1.60 -7.97 6.69
C HIS A 229 -1.62 -9.41 7.21
N ARG A 230 -2.74 -10.13 7.10
CA ARG A 230 -2.81 -11.55 7.49
C ARG A 230 -1.85 -12.42 6.67
N LEU A 231 -1.77 -12.20 5.35
CA LEU A 231 -0.81 -12.89 4.48
C LEU A 231 0.63 -12.69 4.95
N ALA A 232 1.00 -11.46 5.33
CA ALA A 232 2.33 -11.17 5.86
C ALA A 232 2.66 -11.94 7.14
N HIS A 233 1.68 -12.12 8.04
CA HIS A 233 1.89 -12.89 9.28
C HIS A 233 2.08 -14.38 9.00
N VAL A 234 1.28 -14.96 8.09
CA VAL A 234 1.39 -16.37 7.71
C VAL A 234 2.74 -16.67 7.05
N GLU A 235 3.23 -15.78 6.19
CA GLU A 235 4.56 -15.91 5.57
C GLU A 235 5.69 -15.90 6.61
N ASN A 236 5.63 -14.98 7.58
CA ASN A 236 6.66 -14.86 8.62
C ASN A 236 6.68 -16.05 9.58
N GLY A 237 5.52 -16.66 9.83
CA GLY A 237 5.41 -17.89 10.64
C GLY A 237 5.92 -19.15 9.94
N LYS A 238 6.05 -19.14 8.60
CA LYS A 238 6.45 -20.28 7.76
C LYS A 238 7.86 -20.14 7.15
N GLN A 239 8.77 -19.43 7.81
CA GLN A 239 10.21 -19.31 7.47
C GLN A 239 11.00 -20.65 7.55
N ASN A 240 10.45 -21.75 7.04
CA ASN A 240 11.13 -23.04 6.85
C ASN A 240 10.84 -23.74 5.51
N LEU A 241 9.99 -23.19 4.63
CA LEU A 241 9.79 -23.78 3.30
C LEU A 241 9.71 -22.68 2.22
N SER A 242 10.68 -22.71 1.31
CA SER A 242 10.72 -21.95 0.08
C SER A 242 9.55 -22.35 -0.83
N CYS A 243 8.44 -21.61 -0.78
CA CYS A 243 7.33 -21.80 -1.72
C CYS A 243 6.51 -20.52 -1.93
N SER A 244 6.96 -19.66 -2.83
CA SER A 244 6.28 -18.39 -3.15
C SER A 244 5.03 -18.55 -4.03
N PHE A 245 4.66 -19.76 -4.43
CA PHE A 245 3.52 -20.00 -5.34
C PHE A 245 2.52 -21.01 -4.79
N LEU A 246 3.00 -22.14 -4.27
CA LEU A 246 2.17 -23.13 -3.58
C LEU A 246 1.60 -22.57 -2.27
N CYS A 247 2.33 -21.70 -1.54
CA CYS A 247 1.80 -21.12 -0.31
C CYS A 247 0.60 -20.18 -0.57
N TYR A 248 0.52 -19.47 -1.70
CA TYR A 248 -0.69 -18.69 -2.00
C TYR A 248 -1.87 -19.59 -2.41
N LYS A 249 -1.60 -20.72 -3.08
CA LYS A 249 -2.62 -21.71 -3.43
C LYS A 249 -3.13 -22.45 -2.19
N GLU A 250 -2.23 -22.91 -1.34
CA GLU A 250 -2.53 -23.54 -0.05
C GLU A 250 -3.07 -22.55 0.96
N VAL A 251 -2.67 -21.27 1.00
CA VAL A 251 -3.30 -20.28 1.89
C VAL A 251 -4.67 -19.90 1.36
N CYS A 252 -4.87 -19.84 0.04
CA CYS A 252 -6.22 -19.73 -0.52
C CYS A 252 -7.07 -20.97 -0.18
N GLU A 253 -6.54 -22.19 -0.31
CA GLU A 253 -7.25 -23.44 0.00
C GLU A 253 -7.47 -23.65 1.51
N LEU A 254 -6.45 -23.41 2.35
CA LEU A 254 -6.51 -23.50 3.82
C LEU A 254 -7.34 -22.37 4.43
N SER A 255 -7.37 -21.18 3.82
CA SER A 255 -8.28 -20.12 4.26
C SER A 255 -9.70 -20.37 3.76
N ILE A 256 -9.90 -21.02 2.61
CA ILE A 256 -11.22 -21.51 2.19
C ILE A 256 -11.72 -22.60 3.17
N TYR A 257 -10.85 -23.54 3.57
CA TYR A 257 -11.21 -24.58 4.55
C TYR A 257 -11.43 -24.03 5.96
N ASN A 258 -10.56 -23.14 6.46
CA ASN A 258 -10.71 -22.56 7.81
C ASN A 258 -11.81 -21.48 7.90
N VAL A 259 -12.20 -20.84 6.80
CA VAL A 259 -13.37 -19.94 6.79
C VAL A 259 -14.68 -20.73 6.67
N LEU A 260 -14.68 -21.91 6.03
CA LEU A 260 -15.84 -22.80 6.02
C LEU A 260 -16.01 -23.62 7.31
N SER A 261 -14.95 -23.80 8.11
CA SER A 261 -15.02 -24.53 9.38
C SER A 261 -15.52 -23.70 10.56
N TYR A 262 -15.77 -22.40 10.36
CA TYR A 262 -16.38 -21.49 11.34
C TYR A 262 -17.81 -21.05 10.94
N CYS A 263 -18.40 -21.73 9.95
CA CYS A 263 -19.82 -21.64 9.61
C CYS A 263 -20.42 -23.05 9.60
N ASP A 264 -20.39 -23.71 10.77
CA ASP A 264 -21.36 -24.71 11.21
C ASP A 264 -21.61 -24.50 12.72
#